data_AF-V9F7E6-F1
#
_entry.id   AF-V9F7E6-F1
#
_cell.length_a   1.000
_cell.length_b   1.000
_cell.length_c   1.000
_cell.angle_alpha   90.00
_cell.angle_beta   90.00
_cell.angle_gamma   90.00
#
_symmetry.space_group_name_H-M   'P 1'
#
loop_
_entity.id
_entity.type
_entity.pdbx_description
1 polymer ?
#
loop_
_entity_poly.entity_id
_entity_poly.type
_entity_poly.pdbx_seq_one_letter_code
_entity_poly.pdbx_strand_id
1 'polypeptide(L)'
;MNVRLKRCTPRVYSIALLLSLGLIAVYLDSKLAWSTLPSPKHVFRSFGQAAHNEPHHVDSIKLQLAQTLNNIAQNTSQPRGIVIPVYEPIVKLAASLILELRTMGVDAPVEMPYCGDVSIESQTLFMQKSALGSIRYYDVCELAAAATIEGNSTKKLFCDNIEACYTKFRSFDIKVISVVFSNFEEIMMIDADTGFFVSPAVLWGSEKYKATGTLLMNDRTAHEIYFMAERVGGSGNISFQHRYMSKFDPAPFRSIPTLEREKATLPNPVPVKLKFGPSDYLLTSHSWNLRTGHQVDSSILFWNKKKQPRATAILGSFKALGDIGSPPSYGDKELYFYAAELAETQYSFSDHAIGAVGTDYRDHGEKNSTLCGDMAQVFPIKQASEDDVPLFYLNSDRVLHFKPEVEPVYYMKARMADVYLGAFGERRMECPFQMTGARFSDAEARHLTGRQRLHELVIMWENIAQDNTNDPQTKETRNVAADGMVDEKMHEMREAYRQVIIPNV
;
A
#
# COMPACT_ATOMS: atom_id res chain seq x y z
N MET A 1 -0.05 -70.86 -3.84
CA MET A 1 -0.14 -69.86 -2.76
C MET A 1 -1.18 -68.83 -3.15
N ASN A 2 -2.37 -68.90 -2.53
CA ASN A 2 -3.50 -67.98 -2.78
C ASN A 2 -3.32 -66.71 -1.94
N VAL A 3 -3.14 -65.56 -2.58
CA VAL A 3 -3.16 -64.25 -1.89
C VAL A 3 -4.59 -63.72 -1.91
N ARG A 4 -5.24 -63.72 -0.74
CA ARG A 4 -6.53 -63.04 -0.52
C ARG A 4 -6.33 -61.53 -0.51
N LEU A 5 -6.89 -60.81 -1.48
CA LEU A 5 -7.10 -59.37 -1.36
C LEU A 5 -8.22 -59.10 -0.34
N LYS A 6 -7.88 -58.47 0.78
CA LYS A 6 -8.87 -57.92 1.73
C LYS A 6 -9.51 -56.68 1.09
N ARG A 7 -10.83 -56.71 0.88
CA ARG A 7 -11.64 -55.54 0.53
C ARG A 7 -11.65 -54.56 1.71
N CYS A 8 -11.17 -53.34 1.48
CA CYS A 8 -11.32 -52.22 2.43
C CYS A 8 -12.77 -51.74 2.45
N THR A 9 -13.27 -51.37 3.62
CA THR A 9 -14.65 -50.88 3.83
C THR A 9 -14.80 -49.42 3.32
N PRO A 10 -16.00 -49.02 2.87
CA PRO A 10 -16.23 -47.69 2.25
C PRO A 10 -15.86 -46.50 3.15
N ARG A 11 -15.92 -46.64 4.48
CA ARG A 11 -15.46 -45.60 5.42
C ARG A 11 -13.95 -45.34 5.37
N VAL A 12 -13.14 -46.36 5.08
CA VAL A 12 -11.68 -46.21 4.96
C VAL A 12 -11.33 -45.52 3.64
N TYR A 13 -12.08 -45.77 2.57
CA TYR A 13 -11.94 -45.05 1.30
C TYR A 13 -12.31 -43.57 1.44
N SER A 14 -13.37 -43.23 2.18
CA SER A 14 -13.75 -41.82 2.40
C SER A 14 -12.73 -41.06 3.25
N ILE A 15 -12.13 -41.68 4.26
CA ILE A 15 -11.07 -41.06 5.07
C ILE A 15 -9.78 -40.91 4.26
N ALA A 16 -9.41 -41.91 3.46
CA ALA A 16 -8.26 -41.83 2.56
C ALA A 16 -8.45 -40.77 1.46
N LEU A 17 -9.68 -40.59 0.96
CA LEU A 17 -10.03 -39.55 -0.02
C LEU A 17 -10.01 -38.15 0.61
N LEU A 18 -10.49 -37.99 1.85
CA LEU A 18 -10.42 -36.72 2.57
C LEU A 18 -8.98 -36.33 2.94
N LEU A 19 -8.16 -37.31 3.33
CA LEU A 19 -6.73 -37.10 3.56
C LEU A 19 -5.98 -36.79 2.27
N SER A 20 -6.31 -37.44 1.15
CA SER A 20 -5.69 -37.13 -0.15
C SER A 20 -6.13 -35.77 -0.68
N LEU A 21 -7.40 -35.38 -0.53
CA LEU A 21 -7.90 -34.05 -0.88
C LEU A 21 -7.29 -32.95 0.02
N GLY A 22 -7.13 -33.22 1.32
CA GLY A 22 -6.43 -32.32 2.24
C GLY A 22 -4.94 -32.17 1.91
N LEU A 23 -4.26 -33.26 1.55
CA LEU A 23 -2.87 -33.22 1.09
C LEU A 23 -2.74 -32.52 -0.28
N ILE A 24 -3.72 -32.66 -1.17
CA ILE A 24 -3.77 -31.94 -2.45
C ILE A 24 -4.02 -30.45 -2.21
N ALA A 25 -4.90 -30.06 -1.27
CA ALA A 25 -5.11 -28.67 -0.90
C ALA A 25 -3.85 -28.03 -0.31
N VAL A 26 -3.16 -28.72 0.61
CA VAL A 26 -1.87 -28.26 1.16
C VAL A 26 -0.76 -28.25 0.10
N TYR A 27 -0.77 -29.20 -0.84
CA TYR A 27 0.17 -29.22 -1.97
C TYR A 27 -0.09 -28.09 -2.98
N LEU A 28 -1.36 -27.74 -3.23
CA LEU A 28 -1.73 -26.63 -4.11
C LEU A 28 -1.46 -25.27 -3.46
N ASP A 29 -1.71 -25.14 -2.16
CA ASP A 29 -1.44 -23.93 -1.38
C ASP A 29 0.08 -23.70 -1.20
N SER A 30 0.84 -24.77 -0.93
CA SER A 30 2.32 -24.70 -0.99
C SER A 30 2.82 -24.45 -2.41
N LYS A 31 2.20 -24.99 -3.47
CA LYS A 31 2.58 -24.62 -4.84
C LYS A 31 2.26 -23.17 -5.18
N LEU A 32 1.15 -22.60 -4.70
CA LEU A 32 0.82 -21.18 -4.89
C LEU A 32 1.83 -20.27 -4.15
N ALA A 33 2.19 -20.65 -2.92
CA ALA A 33 3.20 -19.97 -2.11
C ALA A 33 4.63 -20.11 -2.69
N TRP A 34 4.92 -21.22 -3.39
CA TRP A 34 6.22 -21.44 -4.03
C TRP A 34 6.30 -20.90 -5.46
N SER A 35 5.18 -20.77 -6.17
CA SER A 35 5.11 -20.09 -7.48
C SER A 35 5.13 -18.56 -7.38
N THR A 36 5.00 -18.01 -6.17
CA THR A 36 5.10 -16.58 -5.85
C THR A 36 6.47 -16.17 -5.31
N LEU A 37 7.43 -17.11 -5.22
CA LEU A 37 8.83 -16.81 -4.92
C LEU A 37 9.65 -16.77 -6.22
N PRO A 38 10.12 -15.59 -6.69
CA PRO A 38 11.05 -15.55 -7.79
C PRO A 38 12.38 -16.20 -7.35
N SER A 39 12.77 -17.27 -8.04
CA SER A 39 14.14 -17.79 -8.00
C SER A 39 15.09 -16.72 -8.57
N PRO A 40 16.12 -16.26 -7.83
CA PRO A 40 17.04 -15.27 -8.35
C PRO A 40 18.06 -15.97 -9.26
N LYS A 41 17.75 -16.11 -10.55
CA LYS A 41 18.79 -16.29 -11.57
C LYS A 41 19.33 -14.92 -11.99
N HIS A 42 20.00 -14.24 -11.06
CA HIS A 42 20.82 -13.08 -11.42
C HIS A 42 22.15 -13.57 -12.01
N VAL A 43 22.23 -13.62 -13.34
CA VAL A 43 23.52 -13.71 -14.04
C VAL A 43 24.15 -12.32 -14.03
N PHE A 44 25.05 -12.08 -13.08
CA PHE A 44 25.84 -10.86 -13.03
C PHE A 44 27.03 -10.97 -14.00
N ARG A 45 27.09 -10.07 -15.00
CA ARG A 45 28.34 -9.76 -15.71
C ARG A 45 29.15 -8.78 -14.86
N SER A 46 30.31 -9.23 -14.41
CA SER A 46 31.34 -8.38 -13.81
C SER A 46 31.99 -7.51 -14.88
N PHE A 47 31.78 -6.20 -14.82
CA PHE A 47 32.67 -5.23 -15.45
C PHE A 47 33.41 -4.50 -14.34
N GLY A 48 34.70 -4.82 -14.19
CA GLY A 48 35.62 -4.00 -13.42
C GLY A 48 36.02 -2.81 -14.28
N GLN A 49 35.77 -1.59 -13.79
CA GLN A 49 36.46 -0.40 -14.30
C GLN A 49 36.96 0.43 -13.12
N ALA A 50 38.23 0.79 -13.24
CA ALA A 50 39.01 1.56 -12.30
C ALA A 50 38.45 2.99 -12.16
N ALA A 51 38.45 3.49 -10.93
CA ALA A 51 38.05 4.85 -10.60
C ALA A 51 39.12 5.84 -11.06
N HIS A 52 38.80 6.64 -12.09
CA HIS A 52 39.44 7.91 -12.35
C HIS A 52 38.58 9.03 -11.76
N ASN A 53 39.18 9.87 -10.92
CA ASN A 53 38.58 11.12 -10.44
C ASN A 53 38.59 12.13 -11.59
N GLU A 54 37.47 12.27 -12.28
CA GLU A 54 37.18 13.39 -13.17
C GLU A 54 36.20 14.39 -12.52
N PRO A 55 36.18 15.66 -12.96
CA PRO A 55 35.28 16.68 -12.41
C PRO A 55 33.83 16.23 -12.53
N HIS A 56 32.96 16.65 -11.60
CA HIS A 56 31.53 16.31 -11.57
C HIS A 56 30.79 16.79 -12.85
N HIS A 57 30.95 16.07 -13.95
CA HIS A 57 30.10 16.18 -15.13
C HIS A 57 28.80 15.45 -14.81
N VAL A 58 27.73 16.21 -14.59
CA VAL A 58 26.39 15.61 -14.47
C VAL A 58 26.06 14.98 -15.82
N ASP A 59 25.86 13.67 -15.82
CA ASP A 59 25.45 12.91 -17.00
C ASP A 59 24.19 13.55 -17.61
N SER A 60 24.33 14.11 -18.80
CA SER A 60 23.27 14.86 -19.48
C SER A 60 22.03 14.01 -19.74
N ILE A 61 22.21 12.69 -19.94
CA ILE A 61 21.11 11.75 -20.14
C ILE A 61 20.31 11.57 -18.86
N LYS A 62 20.99 11.47 -17.70
CA LYS A 62 20.33 11.33 -16.40
C LYS A 62 19.62 12.61 -15.99
N LEU A 63 20.19 13.78 -16.32
CA LEU A 63 19.54 15.06 -16.10
C LEU A 63 18.24 15.17 -16.91
N GLN A 64 18.28 14.77 -18.19
CA GLN A 64 17.11 14.77 -19.07
C GLN A 64 16.02 13.80 -18.57
N LEU A 65 16.41 12.63 -18.06
CA LEU A 65 15.50 11.68 -17.40
C LEU A 65 14.80 12.34 -16.20
N ALA A 66 15.57 12.97 -15.30
CA ALA A 66 15.02 13.63 -14.13
C ALA A 66 14.04 14.76 -14.49
N GLN A 67 14.38 15.58 -15.49
CA GLN A 67 13.51 16.65 -16.00
C GLN A 67 12.22 16.09 -16.63
N THR A 68 12.32 15.05 -17.46
CA THR A 68 11.15 14.39 -18.08
C THR A 68 10.20 13.87 -16.99
N LEU A 69 10.73 13.16 -15.99
CA LEU A 69 9.94 12.61 -14.88
C LEU A 69 9.26 13.71 -14.07
N ASN A 70 9.97 14.81 -13.80
CA ASN A 70 9.38 15.97 -13.13
C ASN A 70 8.26 16.59 -13.97
N ASN A 71 8.46 16.78 -15.27
CA ASN A 71 7.45 17.41 -16.13
C ASN A 71 6.17 16.58 -16.24
N ILE A 72 6.29 15.25 -16.34
CA ILE A 72 5.14 14.35 -16.28
C ILE A 72 4.46 14.45 -14.90
N ALA A 73 5.24 14.34 -13.81
CA ALA A 73 4.71 14.34 -12.45
C ALA A 73 3.99 15.65 -12.09
N GLN A 74 4.49 16.80 -12.56
CA GLN A 74 3.93 18.12 -12.29
C GLN A 74 2.76 18.48 -13.21
N ASN A 75 2.46 17.68 -14.24
CA ASN A 75 1.30 17.87 -15.09
C ASN A 75 0.02 17.51 -14.33
N THR A 76 -0.46 18.46 -13.54
CA THR A 76 -1.62 18.35 -12.65
C THR A 76 -2.69 19.35 -13.09
N SER A 77 -3.95 19.00 -12.91
CA SER A 77 -5.11 19.83 -13.28
C SER A 77 -6.15 19.96 -12.17
N GLN A 78 -5.99 19.21 -11.08
CA GLN A 78 -6.91 19.22 -9.95
C GLN A 78 -6.13 19.43 -8.64
N PRO A 79 -6.66 20.19 -7.67
CA PRO A 79 -5.91 20.52 -6.45
C PRO A 79 -5.68 19.31 -5.56
N ARG A 80 -6.67 18.40 -5.45
CA ARG A 80 -6.61 17.28 -4.52
C ARG A 80 -7.59 16.18 -4.89
N GLY A 81 -7.22 14.94 -4.60
CA GLY A 81 -8.14 13.81 -4.72
C GLY A 81 -7.60 12.52 -4.12
N ILE A 82 -8.39 11.48 -4.28
CA ILE A 82 -8.09 10.12 -3.84
C ILE A 82 -7.69 9.30 -5.05
N VAL A 83 -6.67 8.46 -4.92
CA VAL A 83 -6.23 7.53 -5.96
C VAL A 83 -6.37 6.11 -5.42
N ILE A 84 -7.13 5.26 -6.11
CA ILE A 84 -7.33 3.84 -5.75
C ILE A 84 -7.00 3.00 -6.98
N PRO A 85 -5.80 2.43 -7.08
CA PRO A 85 -5.47 1.53 -8.18
C PRO A 85 -6.33 0.28 -8.13
N VAL A 86 -6.84 -0.14 -9.29
CA VAL A 86 -7.82 -1.22 -9.39
C VAL A 86 -7.50 -2.17 -10.55
N TYR A 87 -7.99 -3.39 -10.41
CA TYR A 87 -8.13 -4.40 -11.45
C TYR A 87 -9.50 -5.09 -11.24
N GLU A 88 -10.01 -5.84 -12.23
CA GLU A 88 -11.41 -6.34 -12.23
C GLU A 88 -11.87 -7.01 -10.91
N PRO A 89 -11.10 -7.92 -10.29
CA PRO A 89 -11.47 -8.56 -9.03
C PRO A 89 -11.67 -7.61 -7.83
N ILE A 90 -11.01 -6.43 -7.81
CA ILE A 90 -11.09 -5.49 -6.66
C ILE A 90 -11.87 -4.21 -6.97
N VAL A 91 -12.31 -3.98 -8.21
CA VAL A 91 -13.02 -2.73 -8.56
C VAL A 91 -14.32 -2.56 -7.75
N LYS A 92 -15.01 -3.66 -7.44
CA LYS A 92 -16.20 -3.67 -6.57
C LYS A 92 -15.86 -3.37 -5.12
N LEU A 93 -14.70 -3.84 -4.66
CA LEU A 93 -14.22 -3.54 -3.32
C LEU A 93 -13.89 -2.06 -3.20
N ALA A 94 -13.22 -1.49 -4.20
CA ALA A 94 -12.94 -0.05 -4.31
C ALA A 94 -14.23 0.80 -4.37
N ALA A 95 -15.22 0.41 -5.17
CA ALA A 95 -16.50 1.13 -5.22
C ALA A 95 -17.20 1.12 -3.85
N SER A 96 -17.19 0.00 -3.14
CA SER A 96 -17.75 -0.06 -1.78
C SER A 96 -16.96 0.73 -0.73
N LEU A 97 -15.64 0.84 -0.88
CA LEU A 97 -14.81 1.75 -0.08
C LEU A 97 -15.16 3.21 -0.34
N ILE A 98 -15.40 3.60 -1.60
CA ILE A 98 -15.84 4.96 -1.91
C ILE A 98 -17.15 5.26 -1.20
N LEU A 99 -18.14 4.36 -1.27
CA LEU A 99 -19.40 4.56 -0.54
C LEU A 99 -19.16 4.77 0.96
N GLU A 100 -18.31 3.96 1.58
CA GLU A 100 -17.90 4.14 2.99
C GLU A 100 -17.32 5.53 3.25
N LEU A 101 -16.36 5.98 2.43
CA LEU A 101 -15.75 7.31 2.57
C LEU A 101 -16.78 8.45 2.45
N ARG A 102 -17.76 8.31 1.55
CA ARG A 102 -18.88 9.27 1.41
C ARG A 102 -19.81 9.25 2.63
N THR A 103 -19.90 8.15 3.38
CA THR A 103 -20.61 8.14 4.68
C THR A 103 -19.88 8.93 5.76
N MET A 104 -18.57 9.15 5.59
CA MET A 104 -17.73 9.93 6.50
C MET A 104 -17.53 11.38 6.06
N GLY A 105 -18.32 11.86 5.08
CA GLY A 105 -18.24 13.23 4.57
C GLY A 105 -17.01 13.49 3.69
N VAL A 106 -16.37 12.44 3.17
CA VAL A 106 -15.26 12.60 2.23
C VAL A 106 -15.82 12.69 0.83
N ASP A 107 -15.92 13.89 0.25
CA ASP A 107 -16.48 14.13 -1.10
C ASP A 107 -15.42 14.38 -2.19
N ALA A 108 -14.14 14.14 -1.88
CA ALA A 108 -13.04 14.35 -2.81
C ALA A 108 -13.21 13.50 -4.10
N PRO A 109 -12.82 14.04 -5.27
CA PRO A 109 -12.83 13.28 -6.52
C PRO A 109 -11.87 12.09 -6.44
N VAL A 110 -12.21 11.00 -7.14
CA VAL A 110 -11.47 9.74 -7.12
C VAL A 110 -10.92 9.42 -8.51
N GLU A 111 -9.65 9.10 -8.56
CA GLU A 111 -8.99 8.49 -9.71
C GLU A 111 -8.82 6.98 -9.47
N MET A 112 -9.24 6.17 -10.44
CA MET A 112 -9.10 4.71 -10.44
C MET A 112 -8.17 4.27 -11.58
N PRO A 113 -6.84 4.37 -11.41
CA PRO A 113 -5.89 3.86 -12.39
C PRO A 113 -5.96 2.34 -12.49
N TYR A 114 -5.90 1.82 -13.71
CA TYR A 114 -5.81 0.39 -14.01
C TYR A 114 -4.81 0.12 -15.13
N CYS A 115 -4.53 -1.15 -15.44
CA CYS A 115 -3.48 -1.55 -16.37
C CYS A 115 -4.02 -2.52 -17.44
N GLY A 116 -4.98 -2.06 -18.24
CA GLY A 116 -5.68 -2.85 -19.27
C GLY A 116 -6.56 -3.98 -18.74
N ASP A 117 -6.82 -4.02 -17.43
CA ASP A 117 -7.43 -5.13 -16.69
C ASP A 117 -8.68 -4.72 -15.90
N VAL A 118 -9.35 -3.65 -16.35
CA VAL A 118 -10.71 -3.29 -15.92
C VAL A 118 -11.62 -3.15 -17.14
N SER A 119 -12.74 -3.86 -17.15
CA SER A 119 -13.71 -3.89 -18.24
C SER A 119 -14.41 -2.54 -18.43
N ILE A 120 -14.77 -2.20 -19.67
CA ILE A 120 -15.47 -0.95 -19.98
C ILE A 120 -16.86 -0.95 -19.34
N GLU A 121 -17.47 -2.13 -19.21
CA GLU A 121 -18.75 -2.37 -18.57
C GLU A 121 -18.70 -1.97 -17.09
N SER A 122 -17.69 -2.45 -16.34
CA SER A 122 -17.48 -2.07 -14.94
C SER A 122 -17.20 -0.57 -14.79
N GLN A 123 -16.36 0.00 -15.64
CA GLN A 123 -16.08 1.45 -15.63
C GLN A 123 -17.37 2.26 -15.84
N THR A 124 -18.13 1.92 -16.87
CA THR A 124 -19.38 2.62 -17.24
C THR A 124 -20.42 2.50 -16.13
N LEU A 125 -20.58 1.30 -15.56
CA LEU A 125 -21.53 1.05 -14.48
C LEU A 125 -21.26 1.96 -13.29
N PHE A 126 -20.03 1.97 -12.77
CA PHE A 126 -19.71 2.73 -11.55
C PHE A 126 -19.67 4.23 -11.80
N MET A 127 -19.24 4.70 -12.98
CA MET A 127 -19.31 6.12 -13.32
C MET A 127 -20.74 6.68 -13.39
N GLN A 128 -21.75 5.82 -13.59
CA GLN A 128 -23.17 6.23 -13.61
C GLN A 128 -23.79 6.31 -12.19
N LYS A 129 -23.12 5.77 -11.17
CA LYS A 129 -23.65 5.76 -9.79
C LYS A 129 -23.37 7.06 -9.07
N SER A 130 -24.40 7.89 -8.92
CA SER A 130 -24.32 9.20 -8.24
C SER A 130 -23.77 9.11 -6.82
N ALA A 131 -24.10 8.04 -6.08
CA ALA A 131 -23.63 7.79 -4.72
C ALA A 131 -22.10 7.69 -4.59
N LEU A 132 -21.39 7.33 -5.67
CA LEU A 132 -19.93 7.26 -5.69
C LEU A 132 -19.27 8.63 -5.90
N GLY A 133 -20.01 9.63 -6.38
CA GLY A 133 -19.48 10.95 -6.73
C GLY A 133 -18.59 10.91 -7.98
N SER A 134 -17.67 11.86 -8.09
CA SER A 134 -16.80 11.99 -9.27
C SER A 134 -15.72 10.91 -9.30
N ILE A 135 -15.83 9.96 -10.24
CA ILE A 135 -14.82 8.93 -10.52
C ILE A 135 -14.23 9.15 -11.92
N ARG A 136 -12.91 8.99 -12.04
CA ARG A 136 -12.18 8.92 -13.31
C ARG A 136 -11.38 7.62 -13.38
N TYR A 137 -11.76 6.73 -14.30
CA TYR A 137 -10.90 5.63 -14.72
C TYR A 137 -9.91 6.09 -15.77
N TYR A 138 -8.69 5.55 -15.73
CA TYR A 138 -7.73 5.71 -16.82
C TYR A 138 -6.72 4.56 -16.82
N ASP A 139 -6.32 4.16 -18.02
CA ASP A 139 -5.27 3.15 -18.19
C ASP A 139 -3.89 3.79 -17.97
N VAL A 140 -3.28 3.53 -16.81
CA VAL A 140 -1.97 4.09 -16.47
C VAL A 140 -0.84 3.37 -17.21
N CYS A 141 -1.07 2.15 -17.68
CA CYS A 141 -0.10 1.38 -18.45
C CYS A 141 0.00 1.87 -19.90
N GLU A 142 -1.11 2.29 -20.50
CA GLU A 142 -1.09 3.01 -21.79
C GLU A 142 -0.31 4.34 -21.68
N LEU A 143 -0.53 5.12 -20.62
CA LEU A 143 0.25 6.34 -20.36
C LEU A 143 1.74 6.03 -20.19
N ALA A 144 2.08 4.99 -19.42
CA ALA A 144 3.47 4.59 -19.20
C ALA A 144 4.15 4.05 -20.48
N ALA A 145 3.43 3.31 -21.33
CA ALA A 145 3.92 2.79 -22.60
C ALA A 145 4.10 3.89 -23.66
N ALA A 146 3.26 4.92 -23.63
CA ALA A 146 3.36 6.09 -24.49
C ALA A 146 4.50 7.05 -24.06
N ALA A 147 4.85 7.07 -22.78
CA ALA A 147 5.84 8.00 -22.24
C ALA A 147 7.25 7.79 -22.84
N THR A 148 7.87 8.90 -23.28
CA THR A 148 9.20 8.95 -23.88
C THR A 148 10.05 10.01 -23.17
N ILE A 149 11.37 9.92 -23.32
CA ILE A 149 12.28 10.94 -22.82
C ILE A 149 12.06 12.23 -23.61
N GLU A 150 11.88 13.34 -22.92
CA GLU A 150 11.64 14.65 -23.55
C GLU A 150 12.79 15.00 -24.51
N GLY A 151 12.49 15.43 -25.73
CA GLY A 151 13.49 15.68 -26.77
C GLY A 151 14.03 14.41 -27.47
N ASN A 152 13.56 13.21 -27.09
CA ASN A 152 13.89 11.96 -27.76
C ASN A 152 12.69 10.99 -27.78
N SER A 153 11.82 11.15 -28.78
CA SER A 153 10.58 10.37 -28.95
C SER A 153 10.80 8.87 -29.23
N THR A 154 12.02 8.43 -29.54
CA THR A 154 12.33 7.01 -29.75
C THR A 154 12.74 6.31 -28.46
N LYS A 155 13.19 7.06 -27.45
CA LYS A 155 13.63 6.51 -26.17
C LYS A 155 12.45 6.43 -25.20
N LYS A 156 11.99 5.20 -24.95
CA LYS A 156 10.92 4.92 -23.98
C LYS A 156 11.34 5.24 -22.55
N LEU A 157 10.38 5.67 -21.74
CA LEU A 157 10.62 6.05 -20.35
C LEU A 157 10.40 4.89 -19.38
N PHE A 158 9.25 4.20 -19.42
CA PHE A 158 8.90 3.19 -18.42
C PHE A 158 8.92 1.74 -18.94
N CYS A 159 8.52 1.55 -20.21
CA CYS A 159 8.35 0.25 -20.84
C CYS A 159 8.66 0.34 -22.35
N ASP A 160 9.23 -0.73 -22.92
CA ASP A 160 9.50 -0.79 -24.35
C ASP A 160 8.20 -0.80 -25.18
N ASN A 161 7.15 -1.45 -24.66
CA ASN A 161 5.82 -1.56 -25.25
C ASN A 161 4.78 -1.85 -24.15
N ILE A 162 3.50 -1.95 -24.54
CA ILE A 162 2.39 -2.18 -23.62
C ILE A 162 2.47 -3.51 -22.86
N GLU A 163 2.91 -4.60 -23.51
CA GLU A 163 3.05 -5.91 -22.85
C GLU A 163 4.12 -5.89 -21.74
N ALA A 164 5.21 -5.16 -21.96
CA ALA A 164 6.22 -4.91 -20.93
C ALA A 164 5.66 -4.10 -19.76
N CYS A 165 4.76 -3.14 -20.03
CA CYS A 165 4.03 -2.42 -18.99
C CYS A 165 3.08 -3.31 -18.21
N TYR A 166 2.29 -4.17 -18.87
CA TYR A 166 1.44 -5.13 -18.17
C TYR A 166 2.25 -6.04 -17.24
N THR A 167 3.37 -6.59 -17.73
CA THR A 167 4.24 -7.45 -16.92
C THR A 167 4.79 -6.74 -15.68
N LYS A 168 5.09 -5.45 -15.79
CA LYS A 168 5.71 -4.66 -14.73
C LYS A 168 4.69 -4.11 -13.74
N PHE A 169 3.59 -3.58 -14.24
CA PHE A 169 2.66 -2.74 -13.48
C PHE A 169 1.33 -3.42 -13.16
N ARG A 170 1.06 -4.66 -13.61
CA ARG A 170 0.02 -5.50 -12.96
C ARG A 170 0.55 -6.11 -11.67
N SER A 171 1.01 -5.22 -10.79
CA SER A 171 1.66 -5.50 -9.51
C SER A 171 1.49 -4.29 -8.60
N PHE A 172 2.03 -4.35 -7.38
CA PHE A 172 2.06 -3.19 -6.46
C PHE A 172 2.72 -1.94 -7.07
N ASP A 173 3.60 -2.10 -8.07
CA ASP A 173 4.27 -0.99 -8.74
C ASP A 173 3.31 -0.05 -9.50
N ILE A 174 2.05 -0.46 -9.74
CA ILE A 174 1.02 0.44 -10.28
C ILE A 174 0.84 1.69 -9.43
N LYS A 175 0.99 1.59 -8.09
CA LYS A 175 0.83 2.72 -7.16
C LYS A 175 1.83 3.83 -7.47
N VAL A 176 3.08 3.47 -7.78
CA VAL A 176 4.14 4.43 -8.12
C VAL A 176 3.80 5.23 -9.37
N ILE A 177 3.46 4.56 -10.47
CA ILE A 177 3.11 5.26 -11.72
C ILE A 177 1.77 6.00 -11.59
N SER A 178 0.87 5.54 -10.73
CA SER A 178 -0.37 6.23 -10.42
C SER A 178 -0.09 7.58 -9.74
N VAL A 179 0.87 7.67 -8.81
CA VAL A 179 1.32 8.97 -8.28
C VAL A 179 1.87 9.85 -9.39
N VAL A 180 2.76 9.32 -10.24
CA VAL A 180 3.39 10.08 -11.33
C VAL A 180 2.36 10.66 -12.30
N PHE A 181 1.39 9.85 -12.76
CA PHE A 181 0.44 10.26 -13.81
C PHE A 181 -0.89 10.84 -13.31
N SER A 182 -1.16 10.80 -12.00
CA SER A 182 -2.40 11.38 -11.44
C SER A 182 -2.54 12.85 -11.78
N ASN A 183 -3.76 13.34 -11.98
CA ASN A 183 -4.00 14.77 -12.22
C ASN A 183 -4.01 15.61 -10.94
N PHE A 184 -3.92 15.00 -9.77
CA PHE A 184 -4.01 15.71 -8.49
C PHE A 184 -2.67 16.33 -8.06
N GLU A 185 -2.68 17.57 -7.56
CA GLU A 185 -1.53 18.13 -6.84
C GLU A 185 -1.32 17.40 -5.50
N GLU A 186 -2.41 17.10 -4.78
CA GLU A 186 -2.42 16.40 -3.50
C GLU A 186 -3.17 15.06 -3.60
N ILE A 187 -2.46 13.97 -3.33
CA ILE A 187 -2.93 12.58 -3.53
C ILE A 187 -3.08 11.89 -2.17
N MET A 188 -4.25 11.33 -1.91
CA MET A 188 -4.45 10.26 -0.92
C MET A 188 -4.54 8.95 -1.69
N MET A 189 -3.45 8.21 -1.72
CA MET A 189 -3.44 6.86 -2.28
C MET A 189 -4.01 5.91 -1.24
N ILE A 190 -4.95 5.05 -1.63
CA ILE A 190 -5.58 4.09 -0.73
C ILE A 190 -5.69 2.73 -1.44
N ASP A 191 -5.40 1.66 -0.70
CA ASP A 191 -5.72 0.31 -1.16
C ASP A 191 -7.23 0.05 -1.16
N ALA A 192 -7.71 -0.70 -2.15
CA ALA A 192 -9.14 -0.99 -2.32
C ALA A 192 -9.73 -1.79 -1.15
N ASP A 193 -8.93 -2.65 -0.52
CA ASP A 193 -9.27 -3.52 0.61
C ASP A 193 -9.05 -2.86 1.99
N THR A 194 -9.09 -1.53 2.01
CA THR A 194 -9.14 -0.77 3.27
C THR A 194 -10.56 -0.63 3.80
N GLY A 195 -10.68 -0.53 5.12
CA GLY A 195 -11.91 -0.14 5.82
C GLY A 195 -11.58 0.84 6.93
N PHE A 196 -12.31 1.95 7.02
CA PHE A 196 -11.98 3.06 7.92
C PHE A 196 -12.92 3.08 9.13
N PHE A 197 -12.44 3.63 10.24
CA PHE A 197 -13.24 3.93 11.44
C PHE A 197 -13.20 5.41 11.81
N VAL A 198 -12.17 6.12 11.35
CA VAL A 198 -12.09 7.58 11.36
C VAL A 198 -11.84 8.06 9.94
N SER A 199 -12.47 9.16 9.54
CA SER A 199 -12.33 9.75 8.21
C SER A 199 -10.86 10.04 7.91
N PRO A 200 -10.26 9.48 6.84
CA PRO A 200 -8.87 9.78 6.51
C PRO A 200 -8.67 11.23 6.02
N ALA A 201 -9.74 11.90 5.59
CA ALA A 201 -9.65 13.28 5.10
C ALA A 201 -9.21 14.28 6.18
N VAL A 202 -9.36 13.95 7.47
CA VAL A 202 -8.91 14.81 8.57
C VAL A 202 -7.39 14.99 8.55
N LEU A 203 -6.63 14.01 8.04
CA LEU A 203 -5.17 14.06 7.98
C LEU A 203 -4.64 15.09 6.97
N TRP A 204 -5.48 15.55 6.03
CA TRP A 204 -5.15 16.75 5.24
C TRP A 204 -4.95 18.00 6.09
N GLY A 205 -5.66 18.06 7.21
CA GLY A 205 -5.59 19.14 8.16
C GLY A 205 -4.37 19.08 9.08
N SER A 206 -3.69 17.93 9.15
CA SER A 206 -2.62 17.70 10.12
C SER A 206 -1.42 18.62 9.91
N GLU A 207 -0.77 19.01 11.00
CA GLU A 207 0.45 19.82 10.95
C GLU A 207 1.55 19.10 10.17
N LYS A 208 1.70 17.79 10.39
CA LYS A 208 2.66 16.92 9.69
C LYS A 208 2.52 16.99 8.17
N TYR A 209 1.30 16.81 7.65
CA TYR A 209 1.05 16.87 6.21
C TYR A 209 1.15 18.31 5.67
N LYS A 210 0.60 19.30 6.38
CA LYS A 210 0.70 20.71 5.95
C LYS A 210 2.15 21.20 5.87
N ALA A 211 2.99 20.81 6.82
CA ALA A 211 4.40 21.20 6.84
C ALA A 211 5.17 20.57 5.68
N THR A 212 5.01 19.26 5.48
CA THR A 212 5.91 18.49 4.61
C THR A 212 5.30 18.12 3.25
N GLY A 213 3.99 18.09 3.12
CA GLY A 213 3.31 17.58 1.94
C GLY A 213 3.37 16.05 1.80
N THR A 214 3.88 15.33 2.80
CA THR A 214 3.79 13.87 2.86
C THR A 214 3.31 13.42 4.24
N LEU A 215 2.63 12.29 4.30
CA LEU A 215 2.41 11.56 5.54
C LEU A 215 2.45 10.07 5.21
N LEU A 216 3.56 9.43 5.60
CA LEU A 216 3.83 8.01 5.41
C LEU A 216 3.37 7.24 6.65
N MET A 217 2.88 6.00 6.49
CA MET A 217 2.54 5.16 7.63
C MET A 217 3.74 4.30 8.01
N ASN A 218 4.09 4.28 9.30
CA ASN A 218 5.10 3.35 9.82
C ASN A 218 4.54 1.92 9.82
N ASP A 219 5.28 1.01 9.19
CA ASP A 219 4.94 -0.40 9.26
C ASP A 219 5.26 -0.99 10.64
N ARG A 220 4.66 -2.14 10.95
CA ARG A 220 5.08 -2.98 12.06
C ARG A 220 6.48 -3.51 11.83
N THR A 221 7.22 -3.73 12.91
CA THR A 221 8.51 -4.44 12.86
C THR A 221 8.31 -5.79 12.14
N ALA A 222 9.01 -5.98 11.05
CA ALA A 222 9.19 -7.24 10.32
C ALA A 222 10.57 -7.87 10.62
N HIS A 223 10.79 -9.12 10.22
CA HIS A 223 12.10 -9.76 10.35
C HIS A 223 13.19 -8.98 9.60
N GLU A 224 14.38 -8.93 10.19
CA GLU A 224 15.58 -8.26 9.67
C GLU A 224 16.23 -9.00 8.48
N ILE A 225 15.79 -10.22 8.18
CA ILE A 225 16.28 -11.01 7.03
C ILE A 225 15.60 -10.63 5.71
N TYR A 226 14.69 -9.65 5.72
CA TYR A 226 13.95 -9.23 4.54
C TYR A 226 14.36 -7.83 4.06
N PHE A 227 14.31 -7.65 2.74
CA PHE A 227 14.37 -6.37 2.02
C PHE A 227 15.40 -5.37 2.55
N MET A 228 14.98 -4.36 3.32
CA MET A 228 15.81 -3.22 3.68
C MET A 228 16.95 -3.60 4.63
N ALA A 229 16.66 -4.38 5.68
CA ALA A 229 17.65 -4.80 6.68
C ALA A 229 18.41 -6.07 6.31
N GLU A 230 17.99 -6.77 5.25
CA GLU A 230 18.66 -7.99 4.80
C GLU A 230 20.17 -7.72 4.59
N ARG A 231 21.01 -8.55 5.19
CA ARG A 231 22.46 -8.38 5.19
C ARG A 231 23.06 -8.81 3.86
N VAL A 232 23.93 -7.98 3.29
CA VAL A 232 24.65 -8.32 2.06
C VAL A 232 25.59 -9.50 2.35
N GLY A 233 25.35 -10.64 1.69
CA GLY A 233 26.10 -11.87 1.94
C GLY A 233 25.64 -12.66 3.18
N GLY A 234 24.48 -12.32 3.75
CA GLY A 234 23.84 -13.06 4.85
C GLY A 234 24.42 -12.80 6.25
N SER A 235 25.48 -12.00 6.38
CA SER A 235 26.12 -11.67 7.67
C SER A 235 26.73 -10.26 7.66
N GLY A 236 27.16 -9.76 8.82
CA GLY A 236 27.80 -8.43 8.96
C GLY A 236 26.84 -7.26 9.21
N ASN A 237 27.35 -6.03 9.07
CA ASN A 237 26.68 -4.79 9.47
C ASN A 237 26.18 -3.93 8.29
N ILE A 238 26.20 -4.49 7.07
CA ILE A 238 25.80 -3.78 5.84
C ILE A 238 24.59 -4.48 5.24
N SER A 239 23.48 -3.75 5.11
CA SER A 239 22.27 -4.24 4.47
C SER A 239 22.16 -3.85 2.99
N PHE A 240 21.17 -4.42 2.30
CA PHE A 240 20.80 -3.99 0.96
C PHE A 240 20.38 -2.51 0.93
N GLN A 241 19.71 -1.98 1.97
CA GLN A 241 19.42 -0.55 2.09
C GLN A 241 20.70 0.28 2.10
N HIS A 242 21.67 -0.06 2.96
CA HIS A 242 22.95 0.66 3.07
C HIS A 242 23.68 0.69 1.72
N ARG A 243 23.73 -0.46 1.04
CA ARG A 243 24.39 -0.61 -0.26
C ARG A 243 23.70 0.18 -1.36
N TYR A 244 22.36 0.20 -1.38
CA TYR A 244 21.61 0.96 -2.38
C TYR A 244 21.81 2.47 -2.19
N MET A 245 21.54 2.99 -0.98
CA MET A 245 21.62 4.43 -0.69
C MET A 245 23.04 4.99 -0.84
N SER A 246 24.10 4.22 -0.52
CA SER A 246 25.49 4.68 -0.73
C SER A 246 25.90 4.77 -2.20
N LYS A 247 25.23 4.05 -3.09
CA LYS A 247 25.52 4.06 -4.54
C LYS A 247 24.71 5.09 -5.30
N PHE A 248 23.48 5.38 -4.85
CA PHE A 248 22.58 6.34 -5.50
C PHE A 248 23.26 7.69 -5.71
N ASP A 249 23.16 8.22 -6.93
CA ASP A 249 23.68 9.53 -7.30
C ASP A 249 22.53 10.54 -7.41
N PRO A 250 22.38 11.46 -6.44
CA PRO A 250 21.31 12.47 -6.47
C PRO A 250 21.60 13.62 -7.44
N ALA A 251 22.81 13.75 -7.98
CA ALA A 251 23.22 14.91 -8.77
C ALA A 251 22.26 15.28 -9.93
N PRO A 252 21.73 14.32 -10.72
CA PRO A 252 20.79 14.63 -11.80
C PRO A 252 19.46 15.26 -11.34
N PHE A 253 19.05 15.02 -10.09
CA PHE A 253 17.77 15.47 -9.55
C PHE A 253 17.87 16.81 -8.80
N ARG A 254 19.08 17.30 -8.48
CA ARG A 254 19.28 18.50 -7.67
C ARG A 254 18.80 19.79 -8.32
N SER A 255 18.65 19.81 -9.65
CA SER A 255 18.07 20.94 -10.39
C SER A 255 16.56 21.10 -10.14
N ILE A 256 15.88 20.02 -9.72
CA ILE A 256 14.47 20.06 -9.36
C ILE A 256 14.34 20.63 -7.94
N PRO A 257 13.43 21.58 -7.67
CA PRO A 257 13.21 22.12 -6.33
C PRO A 257 12.86 21.05 -5.30
N THR A 258 13.12 21.31 -4.03
CA THR A 258 12.73 20.44 -2.92
C THR A 258 12.37 21.28 -1.70
N LEU A 259 11.65 20.72 -0.74
CA LEU A 259 11.41 21.37 0.54
C LEU A 259 12.68 21.24 1.39
N GLU A 260 13.35 22.36 1.65
CA GLU A 260 14.62 22.38 2.37
C GLU A 260 14.51 21.72 3.75
N ARG A 261 15.44 20.82 4.08
CA ARG A 261 15.52 20.14 5.37
C ARG A 261 16.83 20.48 6.05
N GLU A 262 16.80 20.56 7.37
CA GLU A 262 18.01 20.68 8.18
C GLU A 262 18.97 19.49 7.95
N LYS A 263 20.26 19.74 8.13
CA LYS A 263 21.27 18.66 8.08
C LYS A 263 21.11 17.76 9.29
N ALA A 264 21.36 16.47 9.11
CA ALA A 264 21.44 15.53 10.23
C ALA A 264 22.40 16.04 11.32
N THR A 265 21.93 15.96 12.56
CA THR A 265 22.70 16.26 13.76
C THR A 265 23.39 15.01 14.29
N LEU A 266 22.90 13.82 13.90
CA LEU A 266 23.42 12.54 14.36
C LEU A 266 24.55 12.02 13.46
N PRO A 267 25.56 11.33 14.03
CA PRO A 267 26.55 10.62 13.23
C PRO A 267 25.92 9.41 12.54
N ASN A 268 26.37 9.09 11.32
CA ASN A 268 25.94 7.86 10.66
C ASN A 268 26.49 6.64 11.41
N PRO A 269 25.64 5.75 11.97
CA PRO A 269 26.10 4.58 12.71
C PRO A 269 26.71 3.50 11.80
N VAL A 270 26.52 3.60 10.49
CA VAL A 270 26.94 2.62 9.49
C VAL A 270 28.17 3.15 8.74
N PRO A 271 29.24 2.34 8.54
CA PRO A 271 30.46 2.77 7.87
C PRO A 271 30.32 2.84 6.34
N VAL A 272 29.31 3.57 5.85
CA VAL A 272 29.08 3.83 4.42
C VAL A 272 29.11 5.33 4.16
N LYS A 273 29.74 5.70 3.03
CA LYS A 273 29.73 7.08 2.55
C LYS A 273 28.49 7.31 1.70
N LEU A 274 27.65 8.26 2.12
CA LEU A 274 26.48 8.69 1.35
C LEU A 274 26.84 9.87 0.42
N LYS A 275 26.16 9.96 -0.73
CA LYS A 275 26.31 11.05 -1.71
C LYS A 275 25.27 12.17 -1.54
N PHE A 276 24.43 12.06 -0.52
CA PHE A 276 23.36 12.97 -0.12
C PHE A 276 23.42 13.20 1.40
N GLY A 277 22.80 14.26 1.89
CA GLY A 277 22.65 14.53 3.33
C GLY A 277 21.50 13.71 3.93
N PRO A 278 21.77 12.69 4.77
CA PRO A 278 20.72 11.91 5.42
C PRO A 278 19.91 12.77 6.42
N SER A 279 18.70 12.34 6.81
CA SER A 279 18.02 12.89 7.99
C SER A 279 18.41 12.18 9.27
N ASP A 280 18.14 12.83 10.39
CA ASP A 280 18.15 12.17 11.69
C ASP A 280 17.13 11.02 11.77
N TYR A 281 16.00 11.11 11.06
CA TYR A 281 15.03 10.01 10.99
C TYR A 281 15.61 8.77 10.31
N LEU A 282 16.28 8.90 9.16
CA LEU A 282 16.97 7.77 8.51
C LEU A 282 18.00 7.16 9.45
N LEU A 283 18.83 7.98 10.09
CA LEU A 283 19.89 7.48 10.95
C LEU A 283 19.36 6.78 12.22
N THR A 284 18.14 7.11 12.65
CA THR A 284 17.47 6.51 13.80
C THR A 284 16.46 5.42 13.43
N SER A 285 16.12 5.28 12.14
CA SER A 285 15.08 4.37 11.67
C SER A 285 15.43 2.92 12.00
N HIS A 286 14.39 2.11 12.22
CA HIS A 286 14.59 0.69 12.52
C HIS A 286 15.27 -0.02 11.34
N SER A 287 14.90 0.32 10.10
CA SER A 287 15.46 -0.31 8.91
C SER A 287 16.96 -0.02 8.75
N TRP A 288 17.39 1.23 8.97
CA TRP A 288 18.80 1.64 8.89
C TRP A 288 19.64 1.00 10.01
N ASN A 289 19.03 0.79 11.17
CA ASN A 289 19.70 0.17 12.31
C ASN A 289 19.59 -1.37 12.31
N LEU A 290 19.25 -1.99 11.17
CA LEU A 290 19.15 -3.45 10.98
C LEU A 290 18.15 -4.13 11.91
N ARG A 291 17.13 -3.40 12.36
CA ARG A 291 16.10 -3.90 13.29
C ARG A 291 14.89 -4.48 12.56
N THR A 292 14.66 -4.07 11.31
CA THR A 292 13.50 -4.52 10.56
C THR A 292 13.67 -4.42 9.04
N GLY A 293 13.08 -5.38 8.32
CA GLY A 293 13.07 -5.37 6.86
C GLY A 293 12.10 -4.37 6.22
N HIS A 294 11.13 -3.83 6.97
CA HIS A 294 10.11 -2.92 6.47
C HIS A 294 10.08 -1.61 7.27
N GLN A 295 9.84 -0.48 6.61
CA GLN A 295 9.71 0.82 7.29
C GLN A 295 8.35 1.47 7.00
N VAL A 296 7.84 1.31 5.79
CA VAL A 296 6.63 1.99 5.31
C VAL A 296 5.51 0.99 5.07
N ASP A 297 4.32 1.33 5.52
CA ASP A 297 3.09 0.76 4.99
C ASP A 297 2.50 1.67 3.90
N SER A 298 2.06 1.07 2.79
CA SER A 298 1.49 1.78 1.64
C SER A 298 0.00 1.53 1.44
N SER A 299 -0.71 1.03 2.46
CA SER A 299 -2.17 0.92 2.41
C SER A 299 -2.87 2.26 2.36
N ILE A 300 -2.26 3.27 3.00
CA ILE A 300 -2.62 4.68 2.81
C ILE A 300 -1.35 5.53 2.70
N LEU A 301 -1.36 6.46 1.76
CA LEU A 301 -0.24 7.37 1.53
C LEU A 301 -0.75 8.77 1.16
N PHE A 302 -0.20 9.79 1.83
CA PHE A 302 -0.46 11.19 1.53
C PHE A 302 0.75 11.77 0.80
N TRP A 303 0.52 12.37 -0.37
CA TRP A 303 1.60 12.89 -1.20
C TRP A 303 1.21 14.17 -1.95
N ASN A 304 1.95 15.25 -1.75
CA ASN A 304 1.77 16.52 -2.45
C ASN A 304 2.87 16.68 -3.51
N LYS A 305 2.53 16.46 -4.78
CA LYS A 305 3.49 16.51 -5.90
C LYS A 305 4.15 17.87 -6.05
N LYS A 306 3.42 18.95 -5.75
CA LYS A 306 3.89 20.33 -5.88
C LYS A 306 4.89 20.71 -4.80
N LYS A 307 4.72 20.18 -3.57
CA LYS A 307 5.70 20.32 -2.48
C LYS A 307 6.86 19.34 -2.61
N GLN A 308 6.65 18.21 -3.28
CA GLN A 308 7.62 17.13 -3.42
C GLN A 308 8.06 16.86 -4.87
N PRO A 309 8.40 17.87 -5.70
CA PRO A 309 8.66 17.64 -7.12
C PRO A 309 9.90 16.76 -7.34
N ARG A 310 11.00 17.04 -6.61
CA ARG A 310 12.22 16.21 -6.68
C ARG A 310 11.97 14.78 -6.22
N ALA A 311 11.31 14.59 -5.08
CA ALA A 311 11.01 13.26 -4.58
C ALA A 311 10.08 12.49 -5.53
N THR A 312 9.10 13.15 -6.14
CA THR A 312 8.21 12.50 -7.12
C THR A 312 8.97 12.07 -8.38
N ALA A 313 9.91 12.89 -8.85
CA ALA A 313 10.78 12.51 -9.97
C ALA A 313 11.69 11.32 -9.62
N ILE A 314 12.29 11.30 -8.42
CA ILE A 314 13.09 10.15 -7.94
C ILE A 314 12.22 8.90 -7.82
N LEU A 315 11.01 9.02 -7.27
CA LEU A 315 10.05 7.91 -7.14
C LEU A 315 9.74 7.28 -8.50
N GLY A 316 9.42 8.10 -9.51
CA GLY A 316 9.21 7.62 -10.88
C GLY A 316 10.48 6.98 -11.48
N SER A 317 11.66 7.49 -11.13
CA SER A 317 12.93 6.97 -11.66
C SER A 317 13.23 5.52 -11.25
N PHE A 318 12.72 5.08 -10.09
CA PHE A 318 12.83 3.68 -9.66
C PHE A 318 12.13 2.69 -10.60
N LYS A 319 11.15 3.19 -11.36
CA LYS A 319 10.37 2.44 -12.34
C LYS A 319 10.69 2.81 -13.77
N ALA A 320 11.59 3.77 -14.04
CA ALA A 320 12.02 4.07 -15.40
C ALA A 320 12.95 2.98 -15.97
N LEU A 321 13.08 2.93 -17.30
CA LEU A 321 14.12 2.19 -18.00
C LEU A 321 15.45 2.94 -17.82
N GLY A 322 16.21 2.55 -16.80
CA GLY A 322 17.47 3.20 -16.43
C GLY A 322 18.33 2.37 -15.51
N ASP A 323 19.52 2.87 -15.19
CA ASP A 323 20.51 2.21 -14.33
C ASP A 323 20.29 2.46 -12.83
N ILE A 324 19.30 3.27 -12.47
CA ILE A 324 18.95 3.58 -11.07
C ILE A 324 18.40 2.35 -10.35
N GLY A 325 17.54 1.58 -11.02
CA GLY A 325 16.87 0.40 -10.45
C GLY A 325 15.96 0.70 -9.27
N SER A 326 15.12 -0.27 -8.88
CA SER A 326 14.30 -0.14 -7.67
C SER A 326 15.12 -0.44 -6.39
N PRO A 327 14.89 0.30 -5.29
CA PRO A 327 15.46 -0.04 -3.98
C PRO A 327 14.89 -1.37 -3.44
N PRO A 328 15.55 -2.01 -2.45
CA PRO A 328 15.02 -3.20 -1.80
C PRO A 328 13.71 -2.88 -1.07
N SER A 329 12.65 -3.59 -1.41
CA SER A 329 11.29 -3.34 -0.90
C SER A 329 10.40 -4.57 -1.13
N TYR A 330 9.39 -4.75 -0.28
CA TYR A 330 8.24 -5.60 -0.60
C TYR A 330 7.27 -4.79 -1.47
N GLY A 331 7.31 -5.01 -2.78
CA GLY A 331 6.52 -4.21 -3.72
C GLY A 331 6.94 -2.73 -3.70
N ASP A 332 5.97 -1.82 -3.66
CA ASP A 332 6.16 -0.38 -3.81
C ASP A 332 6.44 0.36 -2.50
N LYS A 333 6.10 -0.23 -1.35
CA LYS A 333 5.88 0.53 -0.12
C LYS A 333 7.08 1.34 0.38
N GLU A 334 8.30 0.80 0.31
CA GLU A 334 9.47 1.52 0.83
C GLU A 334 9.90 2.65 -0.10
N LEU A 335 9.45 2.64 -1.36
CA LEU A 335 9.95 3.53 -2.40
C LEU A 335 9.63 4.99 -2.10
N TYR A 336 8.50 5.29 -1.44
CA TYR A 336 8.14 6.66 -1.06
C TYR A 336 9.12 7.24 -0.03
N PHE A 337 9.56 6.42 0.94
CA PHE A 337 10.58 6.82 1.91
C PHE A 337 11.95 6.99 1.25
N TYR A 338 12.36 6.04 0.41
CA TYR A 338 13.60 6.18 -0.38
C TYR A 338 13.59 7.46 -1.21
N ALA A 339 12.49 7.74 -1.91
CA ALA A 339 12.36 8.91 -2.76
C ALA A 339 12.49 10.22 -1.97
N ALA A 340 11.83 10.31 -0.81
CA ALA A 340 11.93 11.48 0.05
C ALA A 340 13.35 11.67 0.62
N GLU A 341 13.99 10.59 1.11
CA GLU A 341 15.36 10.68 1.63
C GLU A 341 16.38 11.08 0.58
N LEU A 342 16.32 10.45 -0.59
CA LEU A 342 17.26 10.71 -1.68
C LEU A 342 17.01 12.09 -2.34
N ALA A 343 15.83 12.66 -2.17
CA ALA A 343 15.53 14.04 -2.55
C ALA A 343 16.12 15.07 -1.59
N GLU A 344 16.58 14.66 -0.41
CA GLU A 344 17.02 15.55 0.66
C GLU A 344 15.87 16.52 1.08
N THR A 345 14.62 16.03 1.06
CA THR A 345 13.40 16.80 1.34
C THR A 345 12.91 16.60 2.78
N GLN A 346 12.13 17.55 3.30
CA GLN A 346 11.32 17.26 4.50
C GLN A 346 10.19 16.28 4.16
N TYR A 347 9.92 15.35 5.05
CA TYR A 347 8.81 14.41 4.96
C TYR A 347 8.33 14.05 6.37
N SER A 348 7.14 13.47 6.49
CA SER A 348 6.60 13.07 7.79
C SER A 348 6.09 11.62 7.79
N PHE A 349 6.11 11.04 8.98
CA PHE A 349 5.60 9.70 9.28
C PHE A 349 4.53 9.74 10.38
N SER A 350 3.67 8.73 10.39
CA SER A 350 2.78 8.44 11.52
C SER A 350 3.58 8.26 12.82
N ASP A 351 3.06 8.77 13.92
CA ASP A 351 3.66 8.61 15.25
C ASP A 351 3.55 7.17 15.75
N HIS A 352 2.49 6.47 15.34
CA HIS A 352 2.25 5.07 15.69
C HIS A 352 2.61 4.14 14.53
N ALA A 353 3.18 2.97 14.86
CA ALA A 353 3.38 1.89 13.90
C ALA A 353 2.10 1.08 13.73
N ILE A 354 1.96 0.45 12.56
CA ILE A 354 0.90 -0.50 12.29
C ILE A 354 0.90 -1.63 13.33
N GLY A 355 -0.32 -1.99 13.72
CA GLY A 355 -0.62 -3.07 14.64
C GLY A 355 -1.11 -4.31 13.92
N ALA A 356 -2.03 -5.02 14.57
CA ALA A 356 -2.70 -6.17 14.02
C ALA A 356 -4.20 -6.11 14.31
N VAL A 357 -4.99 -6.79 13.49
CA VAL A 357 -6.41 -7.12 13.72
C VAL A 357 -6.64 -8.61 13.50
N GLY A 358 -7.44 -9.25 14.34
CA GLY A 358 -7.72 -10.66 14.19
C GLY A 358 -8.53 -11.25 15.32
N THR A 359 -8.72 -12.57 15.26
CA THR A 359 -9.46 -13.35 16.26
C THR A 359 -8.55 -14.25 17.10
N ASP A 360 -7.30 -14.52 16.67
CA ASP A 360 -6.25 -15.20 17.47
C ASP A 360 -5.59 -14.21 18.42
N TYR A 361 -6.33 -13.82 19.47
CA TYR A 361 -5.86 -12.98 20.56
C TYR A 361 -5.47 -13.81 21.78
N ARG A 362 -4.25 -13.60 22.28
CA ARG A 362 -3.72 -14.24 23.50
C ARG A 362 -3.43 -13.16 24.52
N ASP A 363 -4.37 -12.98 25.43
CA ASP A 363 -4.32 -11.96 26.48
C ASP A 363 -3.41 -12.41 27.63
N HIS A 364 -2.39 -11.61 27.89
CA HIS A 364 -1.49 -11.75 29.04
C HIS A 364 -1.32 -10.42 29.78
N GLY A 365 -2.26 -9.50 29.62
CA GLY A 365 -2.25 -8.16 30.20
C GLY A 365 -1.57 -7.10 29.31
N GLU A 366 -1.52 -5.88 29.84
CA GLU A 366 -0.94 -4.72 29.15
C GLU A 366 0.50 -4.97 28.73
N LYS A 367 0.80 -4.66 27.46
CA LYS A 367 2.14 -4.77 26.86
C LYS A 367 2.76 -6.17 26.95
N ASN A 368 1.95 -7.19 27.24
CA ASN A 368 2.38 -8.59 27.37
C ASN A 368 1.60 -9.55 26.46
N SER A 369 0.57 -9.05 25.78
CA SER A 369 -0.32 -9.85 24.93
C SER A 369 0.26 -10.05 23.53
N THR A 370 -0.39 -10.92 22.75
CA THR A 370 -0.08 -11.16 21.34
C THR A 370 -1.37 -11.29 20.56
N LEU A 371 -1.43 -10.64 19.39
CA LEU A 371 -2.55 -10.73 18.45
C LEU A 371 -1.99 -11.13 17.10
N CYS A 372 -2.43 -12.28 16.58
CA CYS A 372 -2.03 -12.74 15.26
C CYS A 372 -3.11 -12.40 14.22
N GLY A 373 -2.71 -11.72 13.15
CA GLY A 373 -3.62 -11.41 12.06
C GLY A 373 -3.13 -10.31 11.11
N ASP A 374 -4.10 -9.71 10.45
CA ASP A 374 -3.89 -8.75 9.36
C ASP A 374 -3.54 -7.37 9.90
N MET A 375 -3.36 -6.40 9.00
CA MET A 375 -2.88 -5.07 9.35
C MET A 375 -4.03 -4.18 9.81
N ALA A 376 -3.82 -3.52 10.94
CA ALA A 376 -4.69 -2.47 11.44
C ALA A 376 -3.86 -1.32 11.97
N GLN A 377 -4.21 -0.12 11.55
CA GLN A 377 -3.56 1.10 11.97
C GLN A 377 -4.48 1.83 12.95
N VAL A 378 -3.91 2.25 14.07
CA VAL A 378 -4.56 3.22 14.97
C VAL A 378 -4.33 4.64 14.44
N PHE A 379 -5.00 5.64 15.00
CA PHE A 379 -4.89 7.01 14.50
C PHE A 379 -3.42 7.47 14.44
N PRO A 380 -2.93 7.98 13.29
CA PRO A 380 -1.50 8.08 13.04
C PRO A 380 -0.84 9.31 13.69
N ILE A 381 -1.63 10.21 14.28
CA ILE A 381 -1.14 11.39 14.99
C ILE A 381 -1.23 11.12 16.49
N LYS A 382 -0.14 11.40 17.21
CA LYS A 382 -0.07 11.24 18.67
C LYS A 382 -1.16 12.06 19.37
N GLN A 383 -1.87 11.40 20.29
CA GLN A 383 -2.88 12.04 21.14
C GLN A 383 -2.29 12.36 22.54
N ALA A 384 -3.05 13.09 23.37
CA ALA A 384 -2.63 13.45 24.71
C ALA A 384 -2.44 12.21 25.61
N SER A 385 -3.30 11.21 25.47
CA SER A 385 -3.20 9.90 26.09
C SER A 385 -3.15 8.79 25.04
N GLU A 386 -2.42 7.70 25.30
CA GLU A 386 -2.43 6.49 24.46
C GLU A 386 -3.83 5.84 24.40
N ASP A 387 -4.62 5.97 25.47
CA ASP A 387 -6.00 5.45 25.51
C ASP A 387 -6.99 6.25 24.66
N ASP A 388 -6.63 7.49 24.29
CA ASP A 388 -7.45 8.35 23.42
C ASP A 388 -7.20 8.09 21.93
N VAL A 389 -6.29 7.17 21.58
CA VAL A 389 -5.95 6.87 20.19
C VAL A 389 -6.92 5.82 19.63
N PRO A 390 -7.87 6.19 18.74
CA PRO A 390 -8.82 5.23 18.22
C PRO A 390 -8.21 4.32 17.15
N LEU A 391 -8.88 3.20 16.88
CA LEU A 391 -8.69 2.45 15.64
C LEU A 391 -8.96 3.37 14.44
N PHE A 392 -8.09 3.35 13.43
CA PHE A 392 -8.19 4.25 12.28
C PHE A 392 -8.62 3.51 11.01
N TYR A 393 -7.85 2.53 10.56
CA TYR A 393 -8.23 1.69 9.41
C TYR A 393 -7.69 0.26 9.54
N LEU A 394 -8.31 -0.66 8.78
CA LEU A 394 -7.79 -1.99 8.49
C LEU A 394 -7.34 -2.03 7.05
N ASN A 395 -6.32 -2.84 6.76
CA ASN A 395 -5.98 -3.25 5.41
C ASN A 395 -5.99 -4.77 5.36
N SER A 396 -7.07 -5.33 4.81
CA SER A 396 -7.27 -6.78 4.67
C SER A 396 -8.53 -7.07 3.88
N ASP A 397 -8.48 -8.07 3.00
CA ASP A 397 -9.67 -8.69 2.42
C ASP A 397 -10.63 -9.26 3.48
N ARG A 398 -10.12 -9.58 4.68
CA ARG A 398 -10.95 -9.97 5.83
C ARG A 398 -11.89 -8.88 6.32
N VAL A 399 -11.78 -7.64 5.85
CA VAL A 399 -12.84 -6.63 6.03
C VAL A 399 -14.20 -7.16 5.58
N LEU A 400 -14.23 -8.04 4.57
CA LEU A 400 -15.46 -8.70 4.08
C LEU A 400 -15.86 -9.97 4.84
N HIS A 401 -15.00 -10.46 5.74
CA HIS A 401 -15.14 -11.79 6.33
C HIS A 401 -15.17 -11.82 7.84
N PHE A 402 -14.71 -10.76 8.53
CA PHE A 402 -14.87 -10.62 9.96
C PHE A 402 -16.35 -10.64 10.34
N LYS A 403 -16.69 -11.38 11.40
CA LYS A 403 -18.06 -11.51 11.91
C LYS A 403 -18.11 -11.17 13.40
N PRO A 404 -17.94 -9.89 13.78
CA PRO A 404 -17.84 -9.47 15.18
C PRO A 404 -19.06 -9.83 16.04
N GLU A 405 -20.22 -10.09 15.41
CA GLU A 405 -21.45 -10.53 16.08
C GLU A 405 -21.39 -11.98 16.60
N VAL A 406 -20.56 -12.84 16.00
CA VAL A 406 -20.45 -14.27 16.35
C VAL A 406 -19.07 -14.65 16.87
N GLU A 407 -18.03 -13.91 16.48
CA GLU A 407 -16.65 -14.14 16.91
C GLU A 407 -16.01 -12.79 17.28
N PRO A 408 -15.49 -12.62 18.51
CA PRO A 408 -14.84 -11.38 18.90
C PRO A 408 -13.64 -11.06 18.02
N VAL A 409 -13.65 -9.86 17.44
CA VAL A 409 -12.51 -9.30 16.70
C VAL A 409 -11.75 -8.36 17.62
N TYR A 410 -10.42 -8.49 17.63
CA TYR A 410 -9.52 -7.66 18.41
C TYR A 410 -8.61 -6.87 17.48
N TYR A 411 -8.19 -5.70 17.93
CA TYR A 411 -7.11 -4.94 17.31
C TYR A 411 -6.03 -4.60 18.34
N MET A 412 -4.86 -4.25 17.84
CA MET A 412 -3.77 -3.76 18.66
C MET A 412 -3.93 -2.28 18.99
N LYS A 413 -3.91 -1.93 20.28
CA LYS A 413 -3.85 -0.53 20.74
C LYS A 413 -2.55 0.15 20.30
N ALA A 414 -2.55 1.48 20.38
CA ALA A 414 -1.45 2.32 19.92
C ALA A 414 -0.09 1.92 20.51
N ARG A 415 0.92 1.97 19.64
CA ARG A 415 2.33 1.84 19.99
C ARG A 415 3.13 2.83 19.16
N MET A 416 3.94 3.63 19.85
CA MET A 416 4.85 4.56 19.19
C MET A 416 5.79 3.82 18.22
N ALA A 417 6.00 4.40 17.05
CA ALA A 417 6.75 3.76 15.98
C ALA A 417 8.25 3.59 16.27
N ASP A 418 8.81 4.39 17.18
CA ASP A 418 10.20 4.34 17.59
C ASP A 418 10.51 3.20 18.60
N VAL A 419 9.48 2.55 19.15
CA VAL A 419 9.63 1.44 20.10
C VAL A 419 10.07 0.17 19.38
N TYR A 420 11.27 -0.33 19.71
CA TYR A 420 11.76 -1.63 19.26
C TYR A 420 11.71 -2.66 20.38
N LEU A 421 10.88 -3.68 20.22
CA LEU A 421 10.67 -4.74 21.23
C LEU A 421 11.63 -5.94 21.07
N GLY A 422 12.57 -5.85 20.13
CA GLY A 422 13.51 -6.90 19.81
C GLY A 422 13.18 -7.62 18.49
N ALA A 423 14.12 -8.48 18.08
CA ALA A 423 14.00 -9.22 16.83
C ALA A 423 12.91 -10.29 16.91
N PHE A 424 12.27 -10.58 15.78
CA PHE A 424 11.23 -11.61 15.71
C PHE A 424 11.79 -13.00 16.01
N GLY A 425 13.02 -13.30 15.59
CA GLY A 425 13.59 -14.64 15.71
C GLY A 425 12.74 -15.64 14.94
N GLU A 426 12.25 -16.68 15.61
CA GLU A 426 11.35 -17.71 15.04
C GLU A 426 9.86 -17.34 15.13
N ARG A 427 9.51 -16.16 15.68
CA ARG A 427 8.11 -15.71 15.77
C ARG A 427 7.57 -15.42 14.38
N ARG A 428 6.28 -15.67 14.18
CA ARG A 428 5.58 -15.33 12.93
C ARG A 428 5.38 -13.81 12.83
N MET A 429 5.63 -13.24 11.65
CA MET A 429 5.58 -11.79 11.43
C MET A 429 4.18 -11.20 11.63
N GLU A 430 3.14 -11.98 11.33
CA GLU A 430 1.74 -11.60 11.52
C GLU A 430 1.29 -11.56 12.99
N CYS A 431 2.19 -11.92 13.93
CA CYS A 431 1.92 -11.95 15.36
C CYS A 431 2.78 -10.92 16.12
N PRO A 432 2.42 -9.62 16.12
CA PRO A 432 3.01 -8.66 17.04
C PRO A 432 2.93 -9.15 18.50
N PHE A 433 4.06 -9.08 19.19
CA PHE A 433 4.21 -9.49 20.59
C PHE A 433 4.40 -8.27 21.49
N GLN A 434 4.27 -8.50 22.81
CA GLN A 434 4.39 -7.45 23.84
C GLN A 434 3.51 -6.24 23.51
N MET A 435 2.27 -6.54 23.15
CA MET A 435 1.26 -5.54 22.77
C MET A 435 0.10 -5.54 23.76
N THR A 436 -0.73 -4.49 23.69
CA THR A 436 -2.03 -4.44 24.37
C THR A 436 -3.10 -4.58 23.30
N GLY A 437 -4.03 -5.51 23.48
CA GLY A 437 -5.18 -5.68 22.60
C GLY A 437 -6.39 -4.89 23.10
N ALA A 438 -7.28 -4.54 22.17
CA ALA A 438 -8.63 -4.05 22.44
C ALA A 438 -9.62 -4.86 21.60
N ARG A 439 -10.77 -5.20 22.18
CA ARG A 439 -11.87 -5.80 21.43
C ARG A 439 -12.59 -4.70 20.65
N PHE A 440 -13.11 -5.04 19.47
CA PHE A 440 -14.05 -4.17 18.76
C PHE A 440 -15.22 -3.81 19.66
N SER A 441 -15.49 -2.52 19.77
CA SER A 441 -16.72 -1.97 20.33
C SER A 441 -17.91 -2.30 19.44
N ASP A 442 -19.12 -2.18 20.00
CA ASP A 442 -20.34 -2.39 19.21
C ASP A 442 -20.45 -1.39 18.05
N ALA A 443 -19.89 -0.19 18.18
CA ALA A 443 -19.88 0.81 17.13
C ALA A 443 -18.96 0.41 15.97
N GLU A 444 -17.73 -0.03 16.28
CA GLU A 444 -16.78 -0.55 15.29
C GLU A 444 -17.36 -1.80 14.59
N ALA A 445 -17.96 -2.72 15.35
CA ALA A 445 -18.62 -3.90 14.79
C ALA A 445 -19.76 -3.55 13.83
N ARG A 446 -20.66 -2.63 14.22
CA ARG A 446 -21.76 -2.16 13.36
C ARG A 446 -21.24 -1.46 12.11
N HIS A 447 -20.20 -0.64 12.24
CA HIS A 447 -19.60 0.04 11.10
C HIS A 447 -19.02 -0.96 10.09
N LEU A 448 -18.29 -1.98 10.57
CA LEU A 448 -17.76 -3.06 9.74
C LEU A 448 -18.89 -3.84 9.02
N THR A 449 -19.96 -4.21 9.72
CA THR A 449 -21.14 -4.84 9.11
C THR A 449 -21.76 -3.93 8.05
N GLY A 450 -21.80 -2.61 8.30
CA GLY A 450 -22.27 -1.63 7.34
C GLY A 450 -21.41 -1.58 6.07
N ARG A 451 -20.09 -1.59 6.24
CA ARG A 451 -19.11 -1.65 5.15
C ARG A 451 -19.27 -2.91 4.30
N GLN A 452 -19.53 -4.06 4.91
CA GLN A 452 -19.82 -5.32 4.22
C GLN A 452 -21.12 -5.24 3.42
N ARG A 453 -22.18 -4.64 4.01
CA ARG A 453 -23.46 -4.44 3.34
C ARG A 453 -23.34 -3.55 2.11
N LEU A 454 -22.54 -2.47 2.16
CA LEU A 454 -22.26 -1.64 0.99
C LEU A 454 -21.62 -2.46 -0.14
N HIS A 455 -20.72 -3.39 0.17
CA HIS A 455 -20.12 -4.27 -0.82
C HIS A 455 -21.13 -5.22 -1.48
N GLU A 456 -22.04 -5.82 -0.70
CA GLU A 456 -23.13 -6.64 -1.24
C GLU A 456 -24.03 -5.87 -2.21
N LEU A 457 -24.31 -4.60 -1.92
CA LEU A 457 -25.11 -3.73 -2.78
C LEU A 457 -24.36 -3.35 -4.08
N VAL A 458 -23.04 -3.16 -4.01
CA VAL A 458 -22.21 -2.98 -5.21
C VAL A 458 -22.23 -4.24 -6.09
N ILE A 459 -22.16 -5.44 -5.50
CA ILE A 459 -22.34 -6.70 -6.25
C ILE A 459 -23.74 -6.77 -6.87
N MET A 460 -24.77 -6.30 -6.17
CA MET A 460 -26.13 -6.25 -6.70
C MET A 460 -26.24 -5.37 -7.95
N TRP A 461 -25.58 -4.19 -7.97
CA TRP A 461 -25.52 -3.34 -9.16
C TRP A 461 -24.97 -4.09 -10.37
N GLU A 462 -23.85 -4.79 -10.21
CA GLU A 462 -23.23 -5.57 -11.29
C GLU A 462 -24.15 -6.70 -11.76
N ASN A 463 -24.74 -7.47 -10.83
CA ASN A 463 -25.66 -8.55 -11.16
C ASN A 463 -26.88 -8.05 -11.95
N ILE A 464 -27.41 -6.87 -11.62
CA ILE A 464 -28.49 -6.24 -12.39
C ILE A 464 -27.98 -5.83 -13.77
N ALA A 465 -26.81 -5.19 -13.84
CA ALA A 465 -26.21 -4.73 -15.09
C ALA A 465 -25.89 -5.88 -16.07
N GLN A 466 -25.53 -7.05 -15.57
CA GLN A 466 -25.25 -8.26 -16.37
C GLN A 466 -26.50 -9.11 -16.68
N ASP A 467 -27.65 -8.78 -16.08
CA ASP A 467 -28.91 -9.48 -16.34
C ASP A 467 -29.39 -9.22 -17.78
N ASN A 468 -29.42 -10.30 -18.57
CA ASN A 468 -29.90 -10.33 -19.96
C ASN A 468 -31.25 -11.05 -20.09
N THR A 469 -31.84 -11.49 -18.98
CA THR A 469 -33.09 -12.27 -18.96
C THR A 469 -34.33 -11.40 -18.82
N ASN A 470 -34.19 -10.25 -18.16
CA ASN A 470 -35.28 -9.29 -17.95
C ASN A 470 -35.29 -8.20 -19.03
N ASP A 471 -36.48 -7.67 -19.30
CA ASP A 471 -36.65 -6.55 -20.23
C ASP A 471 -36.01 -5.24 -19.66
N PRO A 472 -35.70 -4.25 -20.52
CA PRO A 472 -35.03 -3.01 -20.09
C PRO A 472 -35.77 -2.24 -18.98
N GLN A 473 -37.11 -2.25 -18.96
CA GLN A 473 -37.89 -1.52 -17.96
C GLN A 473 -37.83 -2.19 -16.59
N THR A 474 -37.88 -3.52 -16.56
CA THR A 474 -37.69 -4.31 -15.33
C THR A 474 -36.29 -4.12 -14.76
N LYS A 475 -35.26 -4.11 -15.63
CA LYS A 475 -33.87 -3.88 -15.24
C LYS A 475 -33.66 -2.49 -14.64
N GLU A 476 -34.23 -1.46 -15.26
CA GLU A 476 -34.18 -0.09 -14.74
C GLU A 476 -34.87 0.04 -13.37
N THR A 477 -36.05 -0.58 -13.22
CA THR A 477 -36.78 -0.58 -11.94
C THR A 477 -35.95 -1.21 -10.81
N ARG A 478 -35.29 -2.34 -11.08
CA ARG A 478 -34.39 -3.01 -10.12
C ARG A 478 -33.16 -2.17 -9.82
N ASN A 479 -32.61 -1.49 -10.83
CA ASN A 479 -31.47 -0.61 -10.67
C ASN A 479 -31.78 0.57 -9.74
N VAL A 480 -32.92 1.24 -9.94
CA VAL A 480 -33.42 2.32 -9.07
C VAL A 480 -33.66 1.82 -7.64
N ALA A 481 -34.24 0.62 -7.49
CA ALA A 481 -34.43 0.02 -6.17
C ALA A 481 -33.10 -0.24 -5.45
N ALA A 482 -32.09 -0.76 -6.16
CA ALA A 482 -30.75 -0.98 -5.61
C ALA A 482 -30.06 0.34 -5.21
N ASP A 483 -30.22 1.41 -6.01
CA ASP A 483 -29.73 2.76 -5.67
C ASP A 483 -30.38 3.27 -4.36
N GLY A 484 -31.69 3.09 -4.21
CA GLY A 484 -32.39 3.45 -2.97
C GLY A 484 -31.91 2.67 -1.73
N MET A 485 -31.58 1.39 -1.88
CA MET A 485 -31.00 0.57 -0.79
C MET A 485 -29.60 1.04 -0.40
N VAL A 486 -28.80 1.50 -1.36
CA VAL A 486 -27.49 2.10 -1.10
C VAL A 486 -27.65 3.40 -0.33
N ASP A 487 -28.55 4.29 -0.76
CA ASP A 487 -28.80 5.56 -0.10
C ASP A 487 -29.28 5.38 1.35
N GLU A 488 -30.19 4.44 1.59
CA GLU A 488 -30.66 4.08 2.93
C GLU A 488 -29.50 3.60 3.81
N LYS A 489 -28.66 2.69 3.30
CA LYS A 489 -27.53 2.17 4.07
C LYS A 489 -26.48 3.24 4.35
N MET A 490 -26.18 4.09 3.37
CA MET A 490 -25.28 5.22 3.56
C MET A 490 -25.83 6.22 4.58
N HIS A 491 -27.14 6.46 4.60
CA HIS A 491 -27.77 7.32 5.59
C HIS A 491 -27.62 6.76 7.02
N GLU A 492 -27.90 5.47 7.22
CA GLU A 492 -27.69 4.79 8.52
C GLU A 492 -26.23 4.94 9.01
N MET A 493 -25.27 4.67 8.11
CA MET A 493 -23.85 4.79 8.44
C MET A 493 -23.42 6.23 8.73
N ARG A 494 -23.96 7.24 8.02
CA ARG A 494 -23.72 8.66 8.31
C ARG A 494 -24.21 9.05 9.70
N GLU A 495 -25.42 8.62 10.08
CA GLU A 495 -25.98 8.92 11.40
C GLU A 495 -25.14 8.28 12.52
N ALA A 496 -24.69 7.04 12.33
CA ALA A 496 -23.77 6.39 13.26
C ALA A 496 -22.42 7.12 13.33
N TYR A 497 -21.86 7.54 12.19
CA TYR A 497 -20.57 8.21 12.11
C TYR A 497 -20.56 9.57 12.83
N ARG A 498 -21.69 10.28 12.93
CA ARG A 498 -21.78 11.55 13.69
C ARG A 498 -21.44 11.39 15.17
N GLN A 499 -21.49 10.17 15.70
CA GLN A 499 -21.12 9.87 17.08
C GLN A 499 -19.62 9.54 17.25
N VAL A 500 -18.88 9.40 16.15
CA VAL A 500 -17.44 9.12 16.18
C VAL A 500 -16.71 10.39 16.63
N ILE A 501 -15.92 10.24 17.69
CA ILE A 501 -15.06 11.31 18.19
C ILE A 501 -13.90 11.48 17.19
N ILE A 502 -13.79 12.68 16.61
CA ILE A 502 -12.69 13.01 15.71
C ILE A 502 -11.46 13.36 16.55
N PRO A 503 -10.32 12.65 16.37
CA PRO A 503 -9.09 12.94 17.10
C PRO A 503 -8.47 14.29 16.70
N ASN A 504 -7.55 14.78 17.53
CA ASN A 504 -6.77 15.98 17.20
C ASN A 504 -5.78 15.67 16.06
N VAL A 505 -5.66 16.59 15.10
CA VAL A 505 -4.87 16.44 13.85
C VAL A 505 -3.66 17.33 13.77
#